data_AF-A0A645CXR0-F1
#
_entry.id   AF-A0A645CXR0-F1
#
_cell.length_a   1.000
_cell.length_b   1.000
_cell.length_c   1.000
_cell.angle_alpha   90.00
_cell.angle_beta   90.00
_cell.angle_gamma   90.00
#
_symmetry.space_group_name_H-M   'P 1'
#
loop_
_entity.id
_entity.type
_entity.pdbx_description
1 polymer ?
#
loop_
_entity_poly.entity_id
_entity_poly.type
_entity_poly.pdbx_seq_one_letter_code
_entity_poly.pdbx_strand_id
1 'polypeptide(L)' 'MDGVIYDVTNVPQWKGGKHNGYTAGQDLTDIIKNKSPHGVAKLQGVPIVGELVG' A
#
# COMPACT_ATOMS: atom_id res chain seq x y z
N MET A 1 -0.74 4.50 4.04
CA MET A 1 -1.23 5.65 3.24
C MET A 1 -1.91 6.61 4.18
N ASP A 2 -1.46 7.87 4.25
CA ASP A 2 -2.02 8.90 5.15
C ASP A 2 -2.17 8.39 6.60
N GLY A 3 -1.15 7.71 7.11
CA GLY A 3 -1.19 7.08 8.44
C GLY A 3 -1.86 5.70 8.50
N VAL A 4 -2.72 5.32 7.55
CA VAL A 4 -3.38 4.00 7.54
C VAL A 4 -2.42 2.90 7.07
N ILE A 5 -2.32 1.80 7.83
CA ILE A 5 -1.49 0.63 7.52
C ILE A 5 -2.36 -0.45 6.89
N TYR A 6 -2.02 -0.86 5.67
CA TYR A 6 -2.72 -1.88 4.89
C TYR A 6 -1.93 -3.19 4.86
N ASP A 7 -2.60 -4.31 5.10
CA ASP A 7 -2.01 -5.64 4.95
C ASP A 7 -2.09 -6.12 3.51
N VAL A 8 -0.93 -6.17 2.86
CA VAL A 8 -0.78 -6.62 1.46
C VAL A 8 -0.29 -8.06 1.35
N THR A 9 -0.20 -8.82 2.46
CA THR A 9 0.36 -10.18 2.50
C THR A 9 -0.31 -11.12 1.50
N ASN A 10 -1.64 -11.02 1.38
CA ASN A 10 -2.45 -11.86 0.49
C ASN A 10 -2.79 -11.19 -0.85
N VAL A 11 -2.17 -10.05 -1.17
CA VAL A 11 -2.36 -9.36 -2.45
C VAL A 11 -1.33 -9.90 -3.46
N PRO A 12 -1.74 -10.61 -4.54
CA PRO A 12 -0.80 -11.29 -5.44
C PRO A 12 0.25 -10.37 -6.07
N GLN A 13 -0.12 -9.11 -6.34
CA GLN A 13 0.75 -8.09 -6.93
C GLN A 13 1.88 -7.65 -5.99
N TRP A 14 1.78 -7.94 -4.70
CA TRP A 14 2.76 -7.65 -3.64
C TRP A 14 3.52 -8.89 -3.17
N LYS A 15 3.48 -10.00 -3.92
CA LYS A 15 4.18 -11.25 -3.57
C LYS A 15 5.66 -10.98 -3.26
N GLY A 16 6.12 -11.48 -2.11
CA GLY A 16 7.49 -11.25 -1.63
C GLY A 16 7.74 -9.82 -1.14
N GLY A 17 6.68 -9.07 -0.84
CA GLY A 17 6.75 -7.70 -0.34
C GLY A 17 7.23 -6.70 -1.40
N LYS A 18 7.09 -6.99 -2.70
CA LYS A 18 7.57 -6.14 -3.78
C LYS A 18 6.49 -5.87 -4.81
N HIS A 19 6.42 -4.64 -5.31
CA HIS A 19 5.51 -4.26 -6.39
C HIS A 19 6.10 -3.10 -7.21
N ASN A 20 6.33 -3.29 -8.51
CA ASN A 20 6.75 -2.23 -9.44
C ASN A 20 7.94 -1.37 -8.96
N GLY A 21 8.93 -1.99 -8.32
CA GLY A 21 10.13 -1.30 -7.80
C GLY A 21 10.00 -0.77 -6.37
N TYR A 22 8.84 -0.89 -5.74
CA TYR A 22 8.60 -0.52 -4.35
C TYR A 22 8.52 -1.75 -3.44
N THR A 23 8.77 -1.54 -2.14
CA THR A 23 8.71 -2.59 -1.12
C THR A 23 7.63 -2.30 -0.08
N ALA A 24 6.99 -3.35 0.44
CA ALA A 24 6.06 -3.25 1.56
C ALA A 24 6.79 -2.75 2.83
N GLY A 25 6.03 -2.19 3.77
CA GLY A 25 6.57 -1.63 5.02
C GLY A 25 7.10 -0.19 4.91
N GLN A 26 6.84 0.49 3.79
CA GLN A 26 7.18 1.90 3.58
C GLN A 26 5.91 2.77 3.53
N ASP A 27 6.06 4.07 3.80
CA ASP A 27 5.02 5.02 3.43
C ASP A 27 5.05 5.27 1.92
N LEU A 28 4.05 4.76 1.22
CA LEU A 28 3.89 4.88 -0.24
C LEU A 28 2.74 5.82 -0.61
N THR A 29 2.37 6.75 0.27
CA THR A 29 1.27 7.70 0.06
C THR A 29 1.41 8.51 -1.23
N ASP A 30 2.56 9.16 -1.45
CA ASP A 30 2.80 9.93 -2.68
C ASP A 30 2.80 9.03 -3.92
N ILE A 31 3.39 7.84 -3.81
CA ILE A 31 3.49 6.89 -4.91
C ILE A 31 2.10 6.46 -5.38
N ILE A 32 1.21 6.06 -4.46
CA ILE A 32 -0.13 5.60 -4.84
C ILE A 32 -1.02 6.75 -5.32
N LYS A 33 -0.86 7.97 -4.82
CA LYS A 33 -1.65 9.13 -5.24
C LYS A 33 -1.21 9.72 -6.58
N ASN A 34 0.10 9.81 -6.80
CA ASN A 34 0.67 10.69 -7.84
C ASN A 34 1.51 9.96 -8.89
N LYS A 35 1.94 8.72 -8.66
CA LYS A 35 2.81 7.95 -9.58
C LYS A 35 2.17 6.68 -10.11
N SER A 36 1.34 6.02 -9.31
CA SER A 36 0.64 4.79 -9.70
C SER A 36 -0.39 5.06 -10.80
N PRO A 37 -0.41 4.28 -11.91
CA PRO A 37 -1.44 4.42 -12.95
C PRO A 37 -2.81 3.87 -12.54
N HIS A 38 -2.94 3.33 -11.32
CA HIS A 38 -4.18 2.71 -10.83
C HIS A 38 -4.75 3.39 -9.57
N GLY A 39 -3.95 4.22 -8.90
CA GLY A 39 -4.41 5.04 -7.78
C GLY A 39 -4.88 4.27 -6.54
N VAL A 40 -5.53 5.03 -5.64
CA VAL A 40 -6.01 4.57 -4.34
C VAL A 40 -7.17 3.58 -4.41
N ALA A 41 -7.86 3.49 -5.56
CA ALA A 41 -8.94 2.53 -5.77
C ALA A 41 -8.49 1.07 -5.59
N LYS A 42 -7.18 0.78 -5.76
CA LYS A 42 -6.61 -0.55 -5.51
C LYS A 42 -6.46 -0.91 -4.03
N LEU A 43 -6.70 0.02 -3.12
CA LEU A 43 -6.76 -0.28 -1.69
C LEU A 43 -8.15 -0.75 -1.24
N GLN A 44 -9.17 -0.67 -2.10
CA GLN A 44 -10.49 -1.16 -1.75
C GLN A 44 -10.47 -2.66 -1.48
N GLY A 45 -10.91 -3.05 -0.28
CA GLY A 45 -10.92 -4.45 0.17
C GLY A 45 -9.57 -4.97 0.66
N VAL A 46 -8.51 -4.15 0.63
CA VAL A 46 -7.26 -4.50 1.30
C VAL A 46 -7.46 -4.27 2.81
N PRO A 47 -7.18 -5.27 3.67
CA PRO A 47 -7.39 -5.14 5.11
C PRO A 47 -6.57 -3.98 5.70
N ILE A 48 -7.20 -3.21 6.58
CA ILE A 48 -6.52 -2.22 7.42
C ILE A 48 -6.12 -2.92 8.72
N VAL A 49 -4.86 -2.79 9.12
CA VAL A 49 -4.29 -3.44 10.30
C VAL A 49 -3.79 -2.47 11.36
N GLY A 50 -3.90 -1.17 11.11
CA GLY A 50 -3.58 -0.15 12.09
C GLY A 50 -3.44 1.24 11.50
N GLU A 51 -3.04 2.16 12.36
CA GLU A 51 -2.76 3.55 12.04
C GLU A 51 -1.43 3.95 12.68
N LEU A 52 -0.64 4.76 11.97
CA LEU A 52 0.58 5.36 12.49
C LEU A 52 0.19 6.50 13.43
N VAL A 53 0.50 6.32 14.72
CA VAL A 53 0.38 7.37 15.73
C VAL A 53 1.73 8.08 15.88
N GLY A 54 1.70 9.41 15.81
CA GLY A 54 2.85 10.28 16.04
C GLY A 54 3.00 10.66 17.51
#